data_AF-A0A948ZAH2-F1
#
_entry.id   AF-A0A948ZAH2-F1
#
_cell.length_a   1.000
_cell.length_b   1.000
_cell.length_c   1.000
_cell.angle_alpha   90.00
_cell.angle_beta   90.00
_cell.angle_gamma   90.00
#
_symmetry.space_group_name_H-M   'P 1'
#
loop_
_entity.id
_entity.type
_entity.pdbx_description
1 polymer ?
#
loop_
_entity_poly.entity_id
_entity_poly.type
_entity_poly.pdbx_seq_one_letter_code
_entity_poly.pdbx_strand_id
1 'polypeptide(L)'
;MKKIFVVFFGCVVSLVLSIGLMYWIAEEFFFDKFFYQKSVEHGYWIQGKSLNERDFGKRSEDLIALDERFKLSEEGQVLGDTSESDDVFTIAVIGDSYVWGQGVRFEDTVTQVLERKLNKVKLVEVSSFARSGNSILDYLFMYDRIKRVYDVDLYVFVLVNNDVLLNEDGRLNGNDYGFIVENCFEGNLDRNAVYDIDRSSLSKKLDEFPMLDKIYWVQSEMAWRNPVNLCVMNESIRQLPLDNAIYLMTDGYYRNMPIDRREPFDTYRGFLKYYDKHIVEYEISEKYEKYSNKNDGKNYFTVSEKDGHPSELTHQIYADVLYKKIVENKEYGFNWQWR
;
A
#
# COMPACT_ATOMS: atom_id res chain seq x y z
N MET A 1 33.24 28.14 34.24
CA MET A 1 32.50 27.97 32.97
C MET A 1 32.60 26.56 32.39
N LYS A 2 33.79 26.01 32.06
CA LYS A 2 33.91 24.66 31.45
C LYS A 2 33.20 23.52 32.21
N LYS A 3 33.29 23.46 33.54
CA LYS A 3 32.63 22.41 34.35
C LYS A 3 31.09 22.46 34.27
N ILE A 4 30.51 23.67 34.27
CA ILE A 4 29.05 23.86 34.17
C ILE A 4 28.54 23.41 32.80
N PHE A 5 29.29 23.73 31.74
CA PHE A 5 28.94 23.30 30.38
C PHE A 5 28.94 21.77 30.23
N VAL A 6 29.96 21.08 30.77
CA VAL A 6 30.04 19.61 30.71
C VAL A 6 28.86 18.95 31.45
N VAL A 7 28.50 19.45 32.63
CA VAL A 7 27.35 18.93 33.39
C VAL A 7 26.05 19.18 32.63
N PHE A 8 25.84 20.39 32.12
CA PHE A 8 24.65 20.74 31.33
C PHE A 8 24.54 19.84 30.09
N PHE A 9 25.63 19.68 29.34
CA PHE A 9 25.67 18.79 28.17
C PHE A 9 25.36 17.34 28.55
N GLY A 10 25.93 16.85 29.65
CA GLY A 10 25.63 15.50 30.17
C GLY A 10 24.16 15.32 30.53
N CYS A 11 23.53 16.32 31.16
CA CYS A 11 22.10 16.29 31.46
C CYS A 11 21.23 16.28 30.20
N VAL A 12 21.56 17.09 29.20
CA VAL A 12 20.83 17.13 27.92
C VAL A 12 20.96 15.80 27.18
N VAL A 13 22.17 15.25 27.06
CA VAL A 13 22.39 13.95 26.42
C VAL A 13 21.62 12.84 27.16
N SER A 14 21.70 12.81 28.49
CA SER A 14 20.96 11.82 29.30
C SER A 14 19.45 11.93 29.11
N LEU A 15 18.91 13.15 29.05
CA LEU A 15 17.49 13.38 28.81
C LEU A 15 17.07 12.89 27.42
N VAL A 16 17.83 13.23 26.37
CA VAL A 16 17.56 12.79 25.00
C VAL A 16 17.59 11.27 24.88
N LEU A 17 18.60 10.62 25.45
CA LEU A 17 18.70 9.15 25.46
C LEU A 17 17.55 8.51 26.25
N SER A 18 17.15 9.12 27.37
CA SER A 18 16.03 8.62 28.18
C SER A 18 14.71 8.72 27.44
N ILE A 19 14.46 9.84 26.74
CA ILE A 19 13.27 10.02 25.90
C ILE A 19 13.27 9.02 24.76
N GLY A 20 14.40 8.84 24.07
CA GLY A 20 14.54 7.85 22.99
C GLY A 20 14.29 6.43 23.47
N LEU A 21 14.86 6.05 24.62
CA LEU A 21 14.65 4.73 25.22
C LEU A 21 13.19 4.52 25.65
N MET A 22 12.55 5.52 26.26
CA MET A 22 11.14 5.42 26.64
C MET A 22 10.22 5.31 25.42
N TYR A 23 10.50 6.07 24.35
CA TYR A 23 9.76 5.95 23.10
C TYR A 23 9.91 4.53 22.54
N TRP A 24 11.15 4.02 22.43
CA TRP A 24 11.42 2.68 21.94
C TRP A 24 10.69 1.60 22.77
N ILE A 25 10.73 1.69 24.10
CA ILE A 25 9.99 0.77 24.98
C ILE A 25 8.47 0.88 24.74
N ALA A 26 7.95 2.10 24.62
CA ALA A 26 6.52 2.33 24.41
C ALA A 26 6.06 1.76 23.06
N GLU A 27 6.87 1.90 22.02
CA GLU A 27 6.58 1.40 20.69
C GLU A 27 6.67 -0.13 20.64
N GLU A 28 7.78 -0.71 21.11
CA GLU A 28 8.01 -2.16 21.06
C GLU A 28 7.04 -2.96 21.95
N PHE A 29 6.78 -2.47 23.17
CA PHE A 29 6.04 -3.25 24.17
C PHE A 29 4.62 -2.73 24.45
N PHE A 30 4.30 -1.52 24.00
CA PHE A 30 3.02 -0.87 24.29
C PHE A 30 2.40 -0.21 23.05
N PHE A 31 2.73 -0.70 21.84
CA PHE A 31 2.23 -0.20 20.55
C PHE A 31 0.71 0.04 20.58
N ASP A 32 -0.05 -0.99 20.92
CA ASP A 32 -1.53 -0.97 20.96
C ASP A 32 -2.11 0.05 21.94
N LYS A 33 -1.32 0.46 22.95
CA LYS A 33 -1.76 1.41 23.96
C LYS A 33 -1.51 2.85 23.51
N PHE A 34 -0.34 3.11 22.94
CA PHE A 34 0.15 4.47 22.69
C PHE A 34 0.13 4.89 21.22
N PHE A 35 0.37 3.98 20.28
CA PHE A 35 0.60 4.30 18.86
C PHE A 35 -0.54 3.88 17.95
N TYR A 36 -1.15 2.72 18.19
CA TYR A 36 -2.26 2.20 17.40
C TYR A 36 -3.35 3.26 17.19
N GLN A 37 -3.58 3.63 15.93
CA GLN A 37 -4.53 4.64 15.45
C GLN A 37 -4.35 6.06 16.02
N LYS A 38 -3.21 6.34 16.66
CA LYS A 38 -2.92 7.63 17.31
C LYS A 38 -1.69 8.32 16.73
N SER A 39 -0.90 7.60 15.94
CA SER A 39 0.36 8.09 15.40
C SER A 39 0.28 8.37 13.89
N VAL A 40 0.57 9.62 13.52
CA VAL A 40 0.75 10.04 12.12
C VAL A 40 2.01 9.42 11.52
N GLU A 41 3.06 9.22 12.34
CA GLU A 41 4.33 8.59 11.92
C GLU A 41 4.12 7.16 11.40
N HIS A 42 3.18 6.43 12.01
CA HIS A 42 2.77 5.09 11.61
C HIS A 42 1.69 5.09 10.50
N GLY A 43 1.38 6.26 9.94
CA GLY A 43 0.42 6.45 8.85
C GLY A 43 -0.96 5.89 9.14
N TYR A 44 -1.47 6.03 10.35
CA TYR A 44 -2.88 5.74 10.57
C TYR A 44 -3.75 6.74 9.83
N TRP A 45 -4.60 6.23 8.93
CA TRP A 45 -5.44 7.08 8.10
C TRP A 45 -6.48 7.81 8.94
N ILE A 46 -6.40 9.14 8.98
CA ILE A 46 -7.35 9.99 9.69
C ILE A 46 -8.56 10.23 8.79
N GLN A 47 -9.69 9.61 9.12
CA GLN A 47 -10.92 9.76 8.33
C GLN A 47 -11.47 11.18 8.37
N GLY A 48 -12.10 11.58 7.26
CA GLY A 48 -12.68 12.91 7.11
C GLY A 48 -11.65 14.04 6.98
N LYS A 49 -10.36 13.74 7.04
CA LYS A 49 -9.30 14.69 6.72
C LYS A 49 -9.02 14.69 5.22
N SER A 50 -8.86 15.89 4.66
CA SER A 50 -8.32 16.04 3.32
C SER A 50 -6.87 15.59 3.32
N LEU A 51 -6.43 14.97 2.22
CA LEU A 51 -5.04 14.61 2.01
C LEU A 51 -4.18 15.89 2.03
N ASN A 52 -3.34 16.04 3.05
CA ASN A 52 -2.40 17.15 3.20
C ASN A 52 -1.17 16.72 4.02
N GLU A 53 -0.06 17.44 3.87
CA GLU A 53 1.21 17.12 4.55
C GLU A 53 1.11 17.29 6.08
N ARG A 54 0.27 18.20 6.59
CA ARG A 54 0.11 18.41 8.03
C ARG A 54 -0.50 17.19 8.73
N ASP A 55 -1.48 16.56 8.10
CA ASP A 55 -2.22 15.43 8.69
C ASP A 55 -1.55 14.08 8.40
N PHE A 56 -0.77 13.97 7.33
CA PHE A 56 -0.21 12.68 6.85
C PHE A 56 1.31 12.68 6.64
N GLY A 57 2.00 13.80 6.83
CA GLY A 57 3.44 13.94 6.66
C GLY A 57 3.89 13.66 5.23
N LYS A 58 5.15 13.20 5.10
CA LYS A 58 5.77 12.88 3.82
C LYS A 58 5.04 11.81 3.00
N ARG A 59 4.25 10.98 3.68
CA ARG A 59 3.53 9.86 3.05
C ARG A 59 2.45 10.30 2.06
N SER A 60 1.94 11.53 2.21
CA SER A 60 0.96 12.09 1.28
C SER A 60 1.58 12.89 0.13
N GLU A 61 2.90 13.13 0.13
CA GLU A 61 3.56 14.01 -0.85
C GLU A 61 3.30 13.55 -2.29
N ASP A 62 3.47 12.26 -2.59
CA ASP A 62 3.26 11.71 -3.94
C ASP A 62 1.81 11.86 -4.43
N LEU A 63 0.84 11.61 -3.54
CA LEU A 63 -0.58 11.75 -3.87
C LEU A 63 -0.99 13.21 -4.05
N ILE A 64 -0.46 14.12 -3.22
CA ILE A 64 -0.69 15.57 -3.35
C ILE A 64 -0.09 16.06 -4.68
N ALA A 65 1.14 15.65 -4.99
CA ALA A 65 1.81 15.98 -6.25
C ALA A 65 1.03 15.43 -7.46
N LEU A 66 0.51 14.21 -7.39
CA LEU A 66 -0.35 13.65 -8.43
C LEU A 66 -1.63 14.49 -8.60
N ASP A 67 -2.28 14.87 -7.51
CA ASP A 67 -3.49 15.69 -7.55
C ASP A 67 -3.25 17.06 -8.16
N GLU A 68 -2.16 17.72 -7.80
CA GLU A 68 -1.77 19.03 -8.33
C GLU A 68 -1.41 18.93 -9.81
N ARG A 69 -0.53 17.99 -10.20
CA ARG A 69 -0.11 17.82 -11.60
C ARG A 69 -1.26 17.44 -12.52
N PHE A 70 -2.16 16.57 -12.05
CA PHE A 70 -3.33 16.18 -12.82
C PHE A 70 -4.27 17.37 -13.07
N LYS A 71 -4.54 18.21 -12.05
CA LYS A 71 -5.33 19.44 -12.24
C LYS A 71 -4.70 20.37 -13.27
N LEU A 72 -3.38 20.58 -13.20
CA LEU A 72 -2.66 21.40 -14.18
C LEU A 72 -2.77 20.81 -15.59
N SER A 73 -2.69 19.48 -15.74
CA SER A 73 -2.90 18.80 -17.01
C SER A 73 -4.32 18.97 -17.56
N GLU A 74 -5.36 18.91 -16.71
CA GLU A 74 -6.75 19.14 -17.13
C GLU A 74 -7.00 20.59 -17.57
N GLU A 75 -6.28 21.54 -16.98
CA GLU A 75 -6.28 22.94 -17.39
C GLU A 75 -5.49 23.21 -18.69
N GLY A 76 -4.92 22.16 -19.30
CA GLY A 76 -4.14 22.25 -20.53
C GLY A 76 -2.76 22.89 -20.33
N GLN A 77 -2.26 22.95 -19.10
CA GLN A 77 -0.92 23.44 -18.82
C GLN A 77 0.10 22.37 -19.23
N VAL A 78 1.17 22.81 -19.90
CA VAL A 78 2.30 21.93 -20.21
C VAL A 78 3.02 21.63 -18.90
N LEU A 79 2.90 20.39 -18.45
CA LEU A 79 3.74 19.87 -17.37
C LEU A 79 5.16 19.89 -17.92
N GLY A 80 6.05 20.64 -17.27
CA GLY A 80 7.47 20.62 -17.61
C GLY A 80 7.99 19.19 -17.56
N ASP A 81 9.07 18.91 -18.30
CA ASP A 81 9.69 17.59 -18.28
C ASP A 81 10.01 17.20 -16.83
N THR A 82 9.41 16.11 -16.37
CA THR A 82 9.52 15.67 -14.99
C THR A 82 10.75 14.79 -14.78
N SER A 83 11.41 14.37 -15.86
CA SER A 83 12.64 13.61 -15.77
C SER A 83 13.79 14.58 -15.45
N GLU A 84 14.25 14.59 -14.19
CA GLU A 84 15.44 15.38 -13.83
C GLU A 84 16.73 14.80 -14.47
N SER A 85 16.68 13.59 -15.05
CA SER A 85 17.74 12.97 -15.85
C SER A 85 17.26 11.66 -16.50
N ASP A 86 17.68 11.38 -17.75
CA ASP A 86 17.58 10.07 -18.42
C ASP A 86 18.20 8.90 -17.60
N ASP A 87 18.97 9.22 -16.55
CA ASP A 87 19.63 8.22 -15.69
C ASP A 87 18.79 7.71 -14.51
N VAL A 88 17.65 8.36 -14.19
CA VAL A 88 16.79 7.95 -13.06
C VAL A 88 15.77 6.92 -13.55
N PHE A 89 15.68 5.77 -12.88
CA PHE A 89 14.64 4.78 -13.15
C PHE A 89 13.45 4.98 -12.21
N THR A 90 12.26 5.24 -12.72
CA THR A 90 11.09 5.63 -11.94
C THR A 90 10.11 4.47 -11.74
N ILE A 91 9.64 4.28 -10.50
CA ILE A 91 8.71 3.22 -10.14
C ILE A 91 7.48 3.81 -9.46
N ALA A 92 6.29 3.52 -9.99
CA ALA A 92 5.02 3.86 -9.35
C ALA A 92 4.45 2.64 -8.62
N VAL A 93 4.36 2.69 -7.29
CA VAL A 93 3.75 1.63 -6.48
C VAL A 93 2.33 2.02 -6.11
N ILE A 94 1.35 1.28 -6.65
CA ILE A 94 -0.09 1.52 -6.49
C ILE A 94 -0.66 0.45 -5.56
N GLY A 95 -1.44 0.87 -4.58
CA GLY A 95 -2.07 -0.04 -3.63
C GLY A 95 -2.99 0.66 -2.63
N ASP A 96 -3.26 0.00 -1.51
CA ASP A 96 -4.15 0.47 -0.45
C ASP A 96 -3.40 0.74 0.88
N SER A 97 -3.99 0.38 2.03
CA SER A 97 -3.33 0.48 3.34
C SER A 97 -2.01 -0.32 3.42
N TYR A 98 -1.81 -1.34 2.58
CA TYR A 98 -0.59 -2.15 2.55
C TYR A 98 0.59 -1.43 1.90
N VAL A 99 0.35 -0.62 0.87
CA VAL A 99 1.42 0.21 0.28
C VAL A 99 1.60 1.48 1.08
N TRP A 100 0.48 2.08 1.51
CA TRP A 100 0.50 3.19 2.45
C TRP A 100 1.31 2.86 3.70
N GLY A 101 1.26 1.62 4.19
CA GLY A 101 1.98 1.13 5.37
C GLY A 101 1.30 1.49 6.67
N GLN A 102 -0.03 1.30 6.73
CA GLN A 102 -0.79 1.58 7.94
C GLN A 102 -0.24 0.77 9.14
N GLY A 103 0.12 1.47 10.21
CA GLY A 103 0.72 0.88 11.41
C GLY A 103 2.24 0.70 11.34
N VAL A 104 2.88 1.12 10.24
CA VAL A 104 4.34 1.02 10.04
C VAL A 104 4.89 2.43 9.84
N ARG A 105 6.10 2.70 10.35
CA ARG A 105 6.80 3.97 10.13
C ARG A 105 7.06 4.22 8.64
N PHE A 106 7.10 5.48 8.24
CA PHE A 106 7.23 5.83 6.82
C PHE A 106 8.49 5.23 6.19
N GLU A 107 9.63 5.35 6.86
CA GLU A 107 10.92 4.81 6.41
C GLU A 107 10.94 3.28 6.26
N ASP A 108 10.01 2.58 6.88
CA ASP A 108 9.92 1.13 6.91
C ASP A 108 8.82 0.57 5.99
N THR A 109 8.13 1.46 5.27
CA THR A 109 7.17 1.08 4.23
C THR A 109 7.86 0.37 3.05
N VAL A 110 7.07 -0.33 2.24
CA VAL A 110 7.59 -1.16 1.14
C VAL A 110 8.30 -0.29 0.10
N THR A 111 7.78 0.90 -0.18
CA THR A 111 8.35 1.83 -1.17
C THR A 111 9.70 2.37 -0.72
N GLN A 112 9.79 2.83 0.54
CA GLN A 112 11.03 3.36 1.11
C GLN A 112 12.12 2.28 1.24
N VAL A 113 11.76 1.07 1.64
CA VAL A 113 12.71 -0.04 1.73
C VAL A 113 13.17 -0.49 0.33
N LEU A 114 12.26 -0.55 -0.65
CA LEU A 114 12.56 -0.93 -2.03
C LEU A 114 13.51 0.10 -2.68
N GLU A 115 13.21 1.39 -2.55
CA GLU A 115 14.03 2.48 -3.07
C GLU A 115 15.46 2.40 -2.54
N ARG A 116 15.64 2.30 -1.21
CA ARG A 116 16.96 2.17 -0.59
C ARG A 116 17.74 0.95 -1.07
N LYS A 117 17.05 -0.14 -1.43
CA LYS A 117 17.69 -1.35 -1.94
C LYS A 117 18.13 -1.18 -3.40
N LEU A 118 17.24 -0.68 -4.25
CA LEU A 118 17.54 -0.48 -5.68
C LEU A 118 18.60 0.61 -5.91
N ASN A 119 18.61 1.66 -5.08
CA ASN A 119 19.61 2.73 -5.11
C ASN A 119 21.05 2.27 -4.80
N LYS A 120 21.25 1.03 -4.35
CA LYS A 120 22.60 0.43 -4.26
C LYS A 120 23.13 -0.04 -5.61
N VAL A 121 22.27 -0.09 -6.63
CA VAL A 121 22.52 -0.68 -7.95
C VAL A 121 22.40 0.36 -9.06
N LYS A 122 21.30 1.13 -9.10
CA LYS A 122 21.02 2.20 -10.05
C LYS A 122 20.24 3.30 -9.33
N LEU A 123 20.38 4.56 -9.76
CA LEU A 123 19.55 5.64 -9.25
C LEU A 123 18.06 5.36 -9.58
N VAL A 124 17.24 5.27 -8.55
CA VAL A 124 15.83 4.92 -8.61
C VAL A 124 15.02 5.87 -7.75
N GLU A 125 13.87 6.28 -8.26
CA GLU A 125 12.82 6.95 -7.52
C GLU A 125 11.62 6.02 -7.39
N VAL A 126 11.11 5.83 -6.16
CA VAL A 126 9.92 5.00 -5.91
C VAL A 126 8.81 5.84 -5.28
N SER A 127 7.79 6.17 -6.06
CA SER A 127 6.62 6.92 -5.60
C SER A 127 5.51 6.00 -5.11
N SER A 128 4.86 6.37 -4.01
CA SER A 128 3.79 5.63 -3.35
C SER A 128 2.42 6.25 -3.64
N PHE A 129 1.65 5.64 -4.54
CA PHE A 129 0.29 6.06 -4.88
C PHE A 129 -0.73 5.14 -4.21
N ALA A 130 -0.88 5.31 -2.90
CA ALA A 130 -1.71 4.43 -2.10
C ALA A 130 -2.52 5.16 -1.05
N ARG A 131 -3.78 4.76 -0.88
CA ARG A 131 -4.69 5.27 0.15
C ARG A 131 -5.41 4.11 0.80
N SER A 132 -5.53 4.15 2.12
CA SER A 132 -6.21 3.10 2.87
C SER A 132 -7.64 2.90 2.38
N GLY A 133 -7.99 1.65 2.08
CA GLY A 133 -9.30 1.26 1.54
C GLY A 133 -9.44 1.41 0.02
N ASN A 134 -8.38 1.77 -0.72
CA ASN A 134 -8.46 1.75 -2.18
C ASN A 134 -8.89 0.37 -2.71
N SER A 135 -9.74 0.40 -3.73
CA SER A 135 -10.18 -0.76 -4.48
C SER A 135 -9.33 -0.98 -5.72
N ILE A 136 -9.51 -2.11 -6.40
CA ILE A 136 -8.92 -2.36 -7.72
C ILE A 136 -9.38 -1.33 -8.78
N LEU A 137 -10.58 -0.75 -8.61
CA LEU A 137 -11.07 0.32 -9.46
C LEU A 137 -10.34 1.65 -9.18
N ASP A 138 -10.01 1.91 -7.92
CA ASP A 138 -9.14 3.04 -7.56
C ASP A 138 -7.74 2.85 -8.15
N TYR A 139 -7.21 1.62 -8.23
CA TYR A 139 -5.92 1.36 -8.85
C TYR A 139 -5.90 1.71 -10.34
N LEU A 140 -6.96 1.36 -11.08
CA LEU A 140 -7.13 1.76 -12.48
C LEU A 140 -7.19 3.29 -12.62
N PHE A 141 -7.99 3.94 -11.78
CA PHE A 141 -8.06 5.40 -11.77
C PHE A 141 -6.70 6.04 -11.49
N MET A 142 -5.95 5.54 -10.50
CA MET A 142 -4.61 6.05 -10.18
C MET A 142 -3.64 5.84 -11.33
N TYR A 143 -3.59 4.63 -11.89
CA TYR A 143 -2.76 4.32 -13.05
C TYR A 143 -3.02 5.29 -14.20
N ASP A 144 -4.29 5.56 -14.50
CA ASP A 144 -4.67 6.45 -15.60
C ASP A 144 -4.35 7.91 -15.36
N ARG A 145 -4.26 8.36 -14.11
CA ARG A 145 -3.78 9.69 -13.78
C ARG A 145 -2.27 9.77 -13.84
N ILE A 146 -1.58 8.79 -13.27
CA ILE A 146 -0.12 8.72 -13.23
C ILE A 146 0.43 8.70 -14.67
N LYS A 147 -0.09 7.84 -15.55
CA LYS A 147 0.36 7.74 -16.95
C LYS A 147 0.22 9.02 -17.76
N ARG A 148 -0.61 9.98 -17.32
CA ARG A 148 -0.79 11.27 -18.00
C ARG A 148 0.19 12.34 -17.52
N VAL A 149 0.74 12.21 -16.32
CA VAL A 149 1.48 13.30 -15.65
C VAL A 149 2.85 12.90 -15.08
N TYR A 150 3.20 11.62 -15.18
CA TYR A 150 4.51 11.08 -14.84
C TYR A 150 5.03 10.20 -15.96
N ASP A 151 6.34 10.25 -16.17
CA ASP A 151 7.08 9.27 -16.96
C ASP A 151 7.53 8.14 -16.01
N VAL A 152 6.90 6.97 -16.13
CA VAL A 152 7.09 5.83 -15.21
C VAL A 152 7.65 4.65 -15.99
N ASP A 153 8.84 4.19 -15.60
CA ASP A 153 9.46 3.01 -16.21
C ASP A 153 8.78 1.69 -15.79
N LEU A 154 8.29 1.62 -14.55
CA LEU A 154 7.70 0.41 -13.98
C LEU A 154 6.54 0.71 -13.03
N TYR A 155 5.41 0.07 -13.26
CA TYR A 155 4.27 0.05 -12.34
C TYR A 155 4.30 -1.20 -11.46
N VAL A 156 4.03 -1.03 -10.17
CA VAL A 156 3.86 -2.14 -9.23
C VAL A 156 2.50 -2.03 -8.58
N PHE A 157 1.61 -2.98 -8.85
CA PHE A 157 0.31 -3.10 -8.20
C PHE A 157 0.42 -4.09 -7.05
N VAL A 158 0.20 -3.63 -5.82
CA VAL A 158 0.17 -4.48 -4.64
C VAL A 158 -1.27 -4.86 -4.34
N LEU A 159 -1.58 -6.13 -4.53
CA LEU A 159 -2.94 -6.66 -4.51
C LEU A 159 -3.24 -7.36 -3.19
N VAL A 160 -4.37 -7.01 -2.59
CA VAL A 160 -4.83 -7.48 -1.28
C VAL A 160 -6.29 -7.93 -1.36
N ASN A 161 -6.76 -8.69 -0.37
CA ASN A 161 -8.07 -9.32 -0.41
C ASN A 161 -9.25 -8.33 -0.33
N ASN A 162 -9.06 -7.13 0.22
CA ASN A 162 -10.11 -6.11 0.33
C ASN A 162 -10.25 -5.23 -0.92
N ASP A 163 -9.38 -5.35 -1.92
CA ASP A 163 -9.46 -4.57 -3.16
C ASP A 163 -10.76 -4.77 -3.96
N VAL A 164 -11.47 -5.88 -3.70
CA VAL A 164 -12.77 -6.19 -4.31
C VAL A 164 -13.90 -5.31 -3.75
N LEU A 165 -13.72 -4.69 -2.58
CA LEU A 165 -14.68 -3.76 -1.99
C LEU A 165 -14.67 -2.46 -2.79
N LEU A 166 -15.85 -1.94 -3.15
CA LEU A 166 -15.95 -0.65 -3.83
C LEU A 166 -15.99 0.49 -2.80
N ASN A 167 -15.55 1.68 -3.20
CA ASN A 167 -15.64 2.86 -2.34
C ASN A 167 -16.89 3.69 -2.66
N GLU A 168 -17.67 4.06 -1.64
CA GLU A 168 -18.84 4.95 -1.78
C GLU A 168 -18.47 6.43 -1.85
N ASP A 169 -17.27 6.80 -1.39
CA ASP A 169 -16.85 8.19 -1.46
C ASP A 169 -16.86 8.62 -2.92
N GLY A 170 -17.53 9.73 -3.24
CA GLY A 170 -17.96 10.13 -4.59
C GLY A 170 -16.87 10.26 -5.67
N ARG A 171 -15.65 9.74 -5.44
CA ARG A 171 -14.68 9.33 -6.46
C ARG A 171 -15.37 8.61 -7.62
N LEU A 172 -16.29 7.68 -7.37
CA LEU A 172 -16.98 6.98 -8.47
C LEU A 172 -18.00 7.86 -9.22
N ASN A 173 -18.57 8.87 -8.56
CA ASN A 173 -19.66 9.68 -9.10
C ASN A 173 -19.20 10.84 -10.01
N GLY A 174 -17.88 11.12 -10.08
CA GLY A 174 -17.31 12.17 -10.93
C GLY A 174 -16.24 11.69 -11.92
N ASN A 175 -15.90 10.40 -11.90
CA ASN A 175 -14.78 9.87 -12.67
C ASN A 175 -15.26 9.18 -13.96
N ASP A 176 -14.36 9.16 -14.94
CA ASP A 176 -14.48 8.43 -16.22
C ASP A 176 -14.79 6.93 -16.07
N TYR A 177 -14.85 6.35 -14.86
CA TYR A 177 -15.03 4.91 -14.64
C TYR A 177 -16.39 4.52 -14.04
N GLY A 178 -17.30 5.47 -13.78
CA GLY A 178 -18.66 5.16 -13.33
C GLY A 178 -19.37 4.17 -14.25
N PHE A 179 -19.10 4.25 -15.56
CA PHE A 179 -19.65 3.34 -16.57
C PHE A 179 -19.28 1.87 -16.33
N ILE A 180 -18.11 1.56 -15.74
CA ILE A 180 -17.73 0.17 -15.45
C ILE A 180 -18.70 -0.41 -14.42
N VAL A 181 -18.97 0.36 -13.37
CA VAL A 181 -19.87 -0.03 -12.29
C VAL A 181 -21.30 -0.13 -12.82
N GLU A 182 -21.75 0.85 -13.59
CA GLU A 182 -23.08 0.86 -14.23
C GLU A 182 -23.29 -0.35 -15.16
N ASN A 183 -22.33 -0.63 -16.06
CA ASN A 183 -22.40 -1.79 -16.95
C ASN A 183 -22.45 -3.12 -16.17
N CYS A 184 -21.70 -3.21 -15.08
CA CYS A 184 -21.73 -4.38 -14.20
C CYS A 184 -23.06 -4.50 -13.42
N PHE A 185 -23.76 -3.39 -13.15
CA PHE A 185 -25.11 -3.40 -12.58
C PHE A 185 -26.19 -3.81 -13.57
N GLU A 186 -26.13 -3.35 -14.82
CA GLU A 186 -27.12 -3.69 -15.86
C GLU A 186 -27.19 -5.21 -16.10
N GLY A 187 -26.05 -5.91 -15.97
CA GLY A 187 -25.98 -7.37 -16.02
C GLY A 187 -26.47 -8.09 -14.75
N ASN A 188 -26.76 -7.37 -13.65
CA ASN A 188 -27.01 -7.92 -12.32
C ASN A 188 -28.12 -7.16 -11.55
N LEU A 189 -29.24 -6.88 -12.20
CA LEU A 189 -30.31 -5.98 -11.73
C LEU A 189 -30.85 -6.22 -10.30
N ASP A 190 -30.70 -7.43 -9.74
CA ASP A 190 -31.19 -7.79 -8.40
C ASP A 190 -30.11 -7.70 -7.30
N ARG A 191 -28.89 -7.26 -7.61
CA ARG A 191 -27.77 -7.27 -6.67
C ARG A 191 -27.13 -5.89 -6.53
N ASN A 192 -27.08 -5.40 -5.30
CA ASN A 192 -26.29 -4.22 -4.95
C ASN A 192 -24.81 -4.59 -4.84
N ALA A 193 -23.91 -3.70 -5.26
CA ALA A 193 -22.50 -3.85 -4.98
C ALA A 193 -22.24 -3.83 -3.46
N VAL A 194 -21.17 -4.51 -3.04
CA VAL A 194 -20.67 -4.44 -1.67
C VAL A 194 -19.60 -3.36 -1.61
N TYR A 195 -19.80 -2.40 -0.72
CA TYR A 195 -18.87 -1.30 -0.51
C TYR A 195 -18.05 -1.51 0.76
N ASP A 196 -16.88 -0.87 0.82
CA ASP A 196 -16.10 -0.70 2.04
C ASP A 196 -16.96 0.01 3.10
N ILE A 197 -16.75 -0.32 4.38
CA ILE A 197 -17.47 0.33 5.46
C ILE A 197 -17.15 1.82 5.46
N ASP A 198 -18.20 2.65 5.41
CA ASP A 198 -18.04 4.06 5.78
C ASP A 198 -17.59 4.14 7.24
N ARG A 199 -16.28 4.28 7.41
CA ARG A 199 -15.66 4.34 8.73
C ARG A 199 -16.10 5.57 9.52
N SER A 200 -16.64 6.61 8.86
CA SER A 200 -17.18 7.78 9.57
C SER A 200 -18.29 7.40 10.54
N SER A 201 -19.10 6.40 10.17
CA SER A 201 -20.16 5.82 11.00
C SER A 201 -19.63 4.99 12.18
N LEU A 202 -18.44 4.38 12.01
CA LEU A 202 -17.80 3.49 12.99
C LEU A 202 -16.94 4.23 14.03
N SER A 203 -16.38 5.39 13.68
CA SER A 203 -15.46 6.16 14.51
C SER A 203 -16.03 6.53 15.91
N LYS A 204 -17.36 6.52 16.06
CA LYS A 204 -18.05 6.78 17.34
C LYS A 204 -18.01 5.60 18.32
N LYS A 205 -17.50 4.43 17.90
CA LYS A 205 -17.50 3.19 18.69
C LYS A 205 -16.11 2.56 18.79
N LEU A 206 -15.11 3.37 19.15
CA LEU A 206 -13.71 2.94 19.30
C LEU A 206 -13.50 1.81 20.34
N ASP A 207 -14.50 1.45 21.16
CA ASP A 207 -14.37 0.35 22.13
C ASP A 207 -14.86 -1.02 21.58
N GLU A 208 -15.50 -1.06 20.39
CA GLU A 208 -16.05 -2.29 19.79
C GLU A 208 -15.09 -2.93 18.73
N PHE A 209 -13.82 -2.52 18.66
CA PHE A 209 -12.91 -2.85 17.54
C PHE A 209 -12.63 -4.32 17.20
N PRO A 210 -12.58 -5.29 18.14
CA PRO A 210 -12.48 -6.71 17.73
C PRO A 210 -13.61 -7.13 16.79
N MET A 211 -14.72 -6.38 16.80
CA MET A 211 -15.83 -6.54 15.88
C MET A 211 -15.54 -5.90 14.50
N LEU A 212 -14.70 -4.87 14.40
CA LEU A 212 -14.43 -4.15 13.15
C LEU A 212 -13.67 -5.01 12.15
N ASP A 213 -12.57 -5.64 12.54
CA ASP A 213 -11.83 -6.57 11.66
C ASP A 213 -12.73 -7.72 11.20
N LYS A 214 -13.61 -8.18 12.09
CA LYS A 214 -14.61 -9.20 11.76
C LYS A 214 -15.65 -8.68 10.76
N ILE A 215 -16.12 -7.44 10.90
CA ILE A 215 -17.05 -6.83 9.93
C ILE A 215 -16.36 -6.67 8.57
N TYR A 216 -15.12 -6.17 8.56
CA TYR A 216 -14.31 -6.03 7.36
C TYR A 216 -14.13 -7.36 6.64
N TRP A 217 -13.80 -8.41 7.41
CA TRP A 217 -13.69 -9.76 6.88
C TRP A 217 -15.00 -10.22 6.24
N VAL A 218 -16.12 -10.11 6.96
CA VAL A 218 -17.44 -10.51 6.46
C VAL A 218 -17.83 -9.75 5.19
N GLN A 219 -17.57 -8.44 5.13
CA GLN A 219 -17.84 -7.66 3.94
C GLN A 219 -16.96 -8.05 2.76
N SER A 220 -15.66 -8.27 2.99
CA SER A 220 -14.75 -8.78 1.96
C SER A 220 -15.26 -10.11 1.42
N GLU A 221 -15.65 -11.07 2.28
CA GLU A 221 -16.25 -12.35 1.85
C GLU A 221 -17.54 -12.16 1.05
N MET A 222 -18.40 -11.22 1.45
CA MET A 222 -19.61 -10.91 0.70
C MET A 222 -19.29 -10.33 -0.68
N ALA A 223 -18.28 -9.46 -0.78
CA ALA A 223 -17.84 -8.86 -2.03
C ALA A 223 -17.24 -9.90 -2.99
N TRP A 224 -16.45 -10.85 -2.49
CA TRP A 224 -15.91 -11.97 -3.27
C TRP A 224 -16.98 -12.90 -3.84
N ARG A 225 -18.19 -12.90 -3.25
CA ARG A 225 -19.35 -13.67 -3.74
C ARG A 225 -20.33 -12.80 -4.54
N ASN A 226 -20.05 -11.51 -4.65
CA ASN A 226 -20.92 -10.56 -5.34
C ASN A 226 -20.51 -10.44 -6.82
N PRO A 227 -21.39 -10.77 -7.77
CA PRO A 227 -21.05 -10.74 -9.20
C PRO A 227 -20.82 -9.33 -9.73
N VAL A 228 -21.40 -8.28 -9.11
CA VAL A 228 -21.12 -6.88 -9.48
C VAL A 228 -19.67 -6.55 -9.11
N ASN A 229 -19.25 -6.83 -7.88
CA ASN A 229 -17.87 -6.59 -7.44
C ASN A 229 -16.85 -7.38 -8.28
N LEU A 230 -17.13 -8.67 -8.56
CA LEU A 230 -16.27 -9.49 -9.42
C LEU A 230 -16.22 -8.99 -10.87
N CYS A 231 -17.34 -8.51 -11.41
CA CYS A 231 -17.39 -7.88 -12.73
C CYS A 231 -16.54 -6.61 -12.78
N VAL A 232 -16.70 -5.71 -11.81
CA VAL A 232 -15.92 -4.47 -11.72
C VAL A 232 -14.43 -4.79 -11.59
N MET A 233 -14.07 -5.74 -10.75
CA MET A 233 -12.71 -6.20 -10.57
C MET A 233 -12.11 -6.75 -11.87
N ASN A 234 -12.82 -7.62 -12.57
CA ASN A 234 -12.39 -8.18 -13.85
C ASN A 234 -12.19 -7.09 -14.91
N GLU A 235 -13.14 -6.17 -15.05
CA GLU A 235 -13.04 -5.05 -16.00
C GLU A 235 -11.92 -4.07 -15.66
N SER A 236 -11.64 -3.86 -14.38
CA SER A 236 -10.50 -3.05 -13.94
C SER A 236 -9.17 -3.71 -14.28
N ILE A 237 -8.99 -4.98 -13.92
CA ILE A 237 -7.75 -5.75 -14.21
C ILE A 237 -7.48 -5.82 -15.71
N ARG A 238 -8.53 -5.99 -16.52
CA ARG A 238 -8.43 -6.00 -18.00
C ARG A 238 -7.78 -4.72 -18.54
N GLN A 239 -8.04 -3.58 -17.92
CA GLN A 239 -7.60 -2.26 -18.37
C GLN A 239 -6.25 -1.82 -17.77
N LEU A 240 -5.81 -2.45 -16.68
CA LEU A 240 -4.46 -2.23 -16.15
C LEU A 240 -3.39 -2.68 -17.17
N PRO A 241 -2.16 -2.15 -17.12
CA PRO A 241 -1.14 -2.40 -18.14
C PRO A 241 -0.67 -3.86 -18.17
N LEU A 242 -0.18 -4.31 -19.33
CA LEU A 242 0.49 -5.61 -19.47
C LEU A 242 2.00 -5.44 -19.30
N ASP A 243 2.56 -4.57 -20.13
CA ASP A 243 3.99 -4.28 -20.16
C ASP A 243 4.38 -3.38 -19.01
N ASN A 244 5.64 -3.48 -18.58
CA ASN A 244 6.22 -2.65 -17.53
C ASN A 244 5.37 -2.63 -16.25
N ALA A 245 4.78 -3.77 -15.89
CA ALA A 245 3.93 -3.91 -14.73
C ALA A 245 4.25 -5.18 -13.92
N ILE A 246 4.26 -5.06 -12.60
CA ILE A 246 4.30 -6.16 -11.64
C ILE A 246 3.01 -6.17 -10.85
N TYR A 247 2.40 -7.34 -10.70
CA TYR A 247 1.26 -7.57 -9.82
C TYR A 247 1.72 -8.40 -8.62
N LEU A 248 2.06 -7.72 -7.52
CA LEU A 248 2.48 -8.35 -6.28
C LEU A 248 1.23 -8.78 -5.50
N MET A 249 0.98 -10.09 -5.43
CA MET A 249 -0.07 -10.63 -4.57
C MET A 249 0.49 -10.82 -3.16
N THR A 250 -0.17 -10.24 -2.16
CA THR A 250 0.26 -10.32 -0.76
C THR A 250 -0.29 -11.55 -0.04
N ASP A 251 -0.58 -12.62 -0.77
CA ASP A 251 -1.17 -13.83 -0.23
C ASP A 251 -0.21 -14.51 0.76
N GLY A 252 -0.73 -15.02 1.89
CA GLY A 252 0.04 -16.01 2.66
C GLY A 252 1.16 -15.50 3.58
N TYR A 253 1.23 -14.22 3.96
CA TYR A 253 2.05 -13.86 5.14
C TYR A 253 1.52 -14.49 6.45
N TYR A 254 0.29 -15.00 6.43
CA TYR A 254 -0.21 -15.98 7.40
C TYR A 254 -0.01 -17.41 6.87
N ARG A 255 1.04 -18.11 7.31
CA ARG A 255 1.31 -19.50 6.86
C ARG A 255 0.14 -20.46 7.11
N ASN A 256 -0.64 -20.20 8.16
CA ASN A 256 -1.80 -21.00 8.55
C ASN A 256 -3.12 -20.36 8.16
N MET A 257 -3.14 -19.55 7.10
CA MET A 257 -4.39 -18.99 6.60
C MET A 257 -5.34 -20.16 6.26
N PRO A 258 -6.54 -20.22 6.88
CA PRO A 258 -7.46 -21.30 6.60
C PRO A 258 -7.85 -21.29 5.11
N ILE A 259 -8.19 -22.47 4.58
CA ILE A 259 -8.36 -22.70 3.13
C ILE A 259 -9.40 -21.75 2.52
N ASP A 260 -10.45 -21.43 3.27
CA ASP A 260 -11.50 -20.47 2.88
C ASP A 260 -10.95 -19.08 2.58
N ARG A 261 -9.85 -18.67 3.21
CA ARG A 261 -9.20 -17.38 2.96
C ARG A 261 -8.32 -17.36 1.70
N ARG A 262 -8.08 -18.51 1.06
CA ARG A 262 -7.31 -18.59 -0.19
C ARG A 262 -8.17 -18.33 -1.43
N GLU A 263 -9.47 -18.60 -1.37
CA GLU A 263 -10.41 -18.44 -2.49
C GLU A 263 -10.38 -17.02 -3.13
N PRO A 264 -10.32 -15.91 -2.36
CA PRO A 264 -10.07 -14.57 -2.89
C PRO A 264 -8.85 -14.45 -3.81
N PHE A 265 -7.70 -14.95 -3.35
CA PHE A 265 -6.44 -14.87 -4.08
C PHE A 265 -6.44 -15.80 -5.29
N ASP A 266 -7.07 -16.97 -5.20
CA ASP A 266 -7.25 -17.86 -6.35
C ASP A 266 -8.06 -17.20 -7.46
N THR A 267 -9.11 -16.45 -7.09
CA THR A 267 -9.93 -15.67 -8.03
C THR A 267 -9.11 -14.55 -8.67
N TYR A 268 -8.37 -13.78 -7.87
CA TYR A 268 -7.42 -12.76 -8.33
C TYR A 268 -6.43 -13.34 -9.36
N ARG A 269 -5.79 -14.47 -9.01
CA ARG A 269 -4.84 -15.18 -9.86
C ARG A 269 -5.48 -15.63 -11.15
N GLY A 270 -6.73 -16.08 -11.10
CA GLY A 270 -7.53 -16.44 -12.27
C GLY A 270 -7.66 -15.28 -13.26
N PHE A 271 -8.09 -14.10 -12.79
CA PHE A 271 -8.21 -12.91 -13.64
C PHE A 271 -6.87 -12.44 -14.19
N LEU A 272 -5.84 -12.34 -13.35
CA LEU A 272 -4.51 -11.91 -13.77
C LEU A 272 -3.92 -12.86 -14.83
N LYS A 273 -4.03 -14.18 -14.64
CA LYS A 273 -3.56 -15.16 -15.63
C LYS A 273 -4.37 -15.11 -16.93
N TYR A 274 -5.69 -14.90 -16.85
CA TYR A 274 -6.54 -14.79 -18.02
C TYR A 274 -6.12 -13.63 -18.94
N TYR A 275 -5.66 -12.52 -18.35
CA TYR A 275 -5.13 -11.37 -19.09
C TYR A 275 -3.61 -11.36 -19.21
N ASP A 276 -2.91 -12.49 -19.02
CA ASP A 276 -1.45 -12.60 -19.15
C ASP A 276 -0.64 -11.55 -18.34
N LYS A 277 -1.13 -11.23 -17.13
CA LYS A 277 -0.44 -10.31 -16.23
C LYS A 277 0.77 -10.98 -15.58
N HIS A 278 1.86 -10.24 -15.40
CA HIS A 278 3.03 -10.76 -14.68
C HIS A 278 2.81 -10.72 -13.16
N ILE A 279 2.49 -11.88 -12.61
CA ILE A 279 2.20 -12.07 -11.19
C ILE A 279 3.49 -12.38 -10.43
N VAL A 280 3.68 -11.72 -9.31
CA VAL A 280 4.71 -12.03 -8.33
C VAL A 280 4.02 -12.47 -7.05
N GLU A 281 4.13 -13.75 -6.72
CA GLU A 281 3.51 -14.33 -5.54
C GLU A 281 4.42 -14.19 -4.33
N TYR A 282 3.81 -14.02 -3.16
CA TYR A 282 4.53 -13.93 -1.89
C TYR A 282 5.20 -15.25 -1.49
N GLU A 283 4.80 -16.41 -2.03
CA GLU A 283 5.42 -17.73 -1.72
C GLU A 283 6.96 -17.74 -1.95
N ILE A 284 7.49 -16.79 -2.71
CA ILE A 284 8.94 -16.58 -2.84
C ILE A 284 9.58 -16.23 -1.48
N SER A 285 8.87 -15.54 -0.59
CA SER A 285 9.30 -15.16 0.77
C SER A 285 9.70 -16.35 1.65
N GLU A 286 8.97 -17.47 1.59
CA GLU A 286 9.28 -18.68 2.36
C GLU A 286 10.62 -19.30 1.95
N LYS A 287 11.10 -18.98 0.75
CA LYS A 287 12.39 -19.42 0.22
C LYS A 287 13.56 -18.55 0.69
N TYR A 288 13.30 -17.42 1.36
CA TYR A 288 14.36 -16.60 1.95
C TYR A 288 14.68 -17.14 3.35
N GLU A 289 15.82 -17.82 3.46
CA GLU A 289 16.36 -18.39 4.70
C GLU A 289 16.39 -17.38 5.87
N LYS A 290 16.61 -16.10 5.58
CA LYS A 290 16.61 -15.03 6.61
C LYS A 290 15.24 -14.82 7.28
N TYR A 291 14.15 -15.27 6.69
CA TYR A 291 12.80 -15.16 7.23
C TYR A 291 12.25 -16.49 7.78
N SER A 292 12.81 -17.63 7.37
CA SER A 292 12.29 -18.96 7.74
C SER A 292 12.30 -19.21 9.26
N ASN A 293 13.25 -18.60 9.99
CA ASN A 293 13.40 -18.77 11.44
C ASN A 293 12.50 -17.85 12.27
N LYS A 294 11.78 -16.90 11.65
CA LYS A 294 10.89 -15.94 12.34
C LYS A 294 9.44 -16.42 12.42
N ASN A 295 9.20 -17.71 12.20
CA ASN A 295 7.88 -18.31 12.08
C ASN A 295 7.58 -19.27 13.25
N ASP A 296 7.78 -18.80 14.48
CA ASP A 296 7.61 -19.57 15.73
C ASP A 296 6.19 -19.50 16.32
N GLY A 297 5.22 -18.95 15.56
CA GLY A 297 3.83 -18.80 15.99
C GLY A 297 3.49 -17.45 16.65
N LYS A 298 4.46 -16.52 16.74
CA LYS A 298 4.17 -15.13 17.15
C LYS A 298 3.76 -14.28 15.95
N ASN A 299 2.92 -13.27 16.19
CA ASN A 299 2.41 -12.29 15.22
C ASN A 299 3.52 -11.36 14.68
N TYR A 300 4.59 -11.90 14.08
CA TYR A 300 5.69 -11.11 13.52
C TYR A 300 5.35 -10.45 12.19
N PHE A 301 4.32 -10.94 11.50
CA PHE A 301 3.96 -10.47 10.17
C PHE A 301 2.84 -9.41 10.19
N THR A 302 2.26 -9.15 11.37
CA THR A 302 1.28 -8.10 11.57
C THR A 302 1.83 -7.01 12.48
N VAL A 303 1.34 -5.78 12.33
CA VAL A 303 1.74 -4.65 13.18
C VAL A 303 1.55 -4.98 14.65
N SER A 304 0.41 -5.57 15.01
CA SER A 304 0.14 -6.05 16.36
C SER A 304 -0.91 -7.16 16.38
N GLU A 305 -1.36 -7.56 17.58
CA GLU A 305 -2.52 -8.45 17.72
C GLU A 305 -3.84 -7.77 17.35
N LYS A 306 -3.93 -6.45 17.55
CA LYS A 306 -5.13 -5.65 17.22
C LYS A 306 -5.12 -5.09 15.81
N ASP A 307 -3.97 -5.17 15.13
CA ASP A 307 -3.78 -4.58 13.81
C ASP A 307 -3.22 -5.63 12.86
N GLY A 308 -4.13 -6.23 12.06
CA GLY A 308 -3.79 -7.26 11.07
C GLY A 308 -3.01 -6.75 9.85
N HIS A 309 -2.72 -5.45 9.75
CA HIS A 309 -1.92 -4.90 8.65
C HIS A 309 -0.48 -5.44 8.69
N PRO A 310 0.23 -5.47 7.54
CA PRO A 310 1.61 -5.93 7.45
C PRO A 310 2.54 -5.20 8.44
N SER A 311 3.36 -5.95 9.17
CA SER A 311 4.43 -5.36 10.00
C SER A 311 5.58 -4.79 9.16
N GLU A 312 6.49 -4.04 9.78
CA GLU A 312 7.78 -3.67 9.20
C GLU A 312 8.47 -4.87 8.53
N LEU A 313 8.51 -6.02 9.19
CA LEU A 313 9.14 -7.22 8.64
C LEU A 313 8.47 -7.67 7.34
N THR A 314 7.14 -7.63 7.28
CA THR A 314 6.38 -7.98 6.08
C THR A 314 6.64 -6.99 4.94
N HIS A 315 6.73 -5.69 5.23
CA HIS A 315 7.14 -4.69 4.25
C HIS A 315 8.56 -4.92 3.71
N GLN A 316 9.51 -5.31 4.58
CA GLN A 316 10.86 -5.69 4.15
C GLN A 316 10.82 -6.90 3.21
N ILE A 317 9.96 -7.90 3.50
CA ILE A 317 9.79 -9.07 2.65
C ILE A 317 9.26 -8.68 1.26
N TYR A 318 8.20 -7.85 1.21
CA TYR A 318 7.66 -7.36 -0.06
C TYR A 318 8.73 -6.63 -0.88
N ALA A 319 9.51 -5.75 -0.24
CA ALA A 319 10.59 -5.05 -0.90
C ALA A 319 11.71 -5.98 -1.39
N ASP A 320 12.04 -7.04 -0.66
CA ASP A 320 13.05 -8.02 -1.08
C ASP A 320 12.60 -8.92 -2.25
N VAL A 321 11.31 -9.26 -2.29
CA VAL A 321 10.70 -9.98 -3.41
C VAL A 321 10.70 -9.11 -4.67
N LEU A 322 10.24 -7.86 -4.54
CA LEU A 322 10.24 -6.89 -5.63
C LEU A 322 11.65 -6.58 -6.13
N TYR A 323 12.59 -6.28 -5.21
CA TYR A 323 13.99 -6.02 -5.55
C TYR A 323 14.57 -7.16 -6.41
N LYS A 324 14.41 -8.41 -5.95
CA LYS A 324 14.92 -9.57 -6.69
C LYS A 324 14.30 -9.62 -8.09
N LYS A 325 12.98 -9.44 -8.17
CA LYS A 325 12.28 -9.56 -9.45
C LYS A 325 12.63 -8.46 -10.44
N ILE A 326 12.82 -7.23 -9.96
CA ILE A 326 13.22 -6.08 -10.76
C ILE A 326 14.66 -6.25 -11.27
N VAL A 327 15.59 -6.63 -10.39
CA VAL A 327 17.01 -6.77 -10.75
C VAL A 327 17.26 -7.96 -11.69
N GLU A 328 16.49 -9.05 -11.57
CA GLU A 328 16.66 -10.26 -12.39
C GLU A 328 15.98 -10.16 -13.75
N ASN A 329 14.90 -9.37 -13.91
CA ASN A 329 14.18 -9.27 -15.17
C ASN A 329 14.63 -8.06 -16.00
N LYS A 330 15.38 -8.33 -17.07
CA LYS A 330 15.87 -7.31 -18.01
C LYS A 330 14.77 -6.65 -18.84
N GLU A 331 13.59 -7.26 -18.94
CA GLU A 331 12.48 -6.72 -19.74
C GLU A 331 11.95 -5.40 -19.17
N TYR A 332 12.15 -5.14 -17.88
CA TYR A 332 11.76 -3.87 -17.26
C TYR A 332 12.69 -2.71 -17.57
N GLY A 333 13.73 -2.90 -18.39
CA GLY A 333 14.70 -1.83 -18.65
C GLY A 333 15.62 -1.52 -17.46
N PHE A 334 15.54 -2.29 -16.36
CA PHE A 334 16.45 -2.19 -15.22
C PHE A 334 17.82 -2.81 -15.55
N ASN A 335 18.50 -2.23 -16.54
CA ASN A 335 19.81 -2.66 -16.97
C ASN A 335 20.88 -1.98 -16.10
N TRP A 336 21.56 -2.77 -15.27
CA TRP A 336 22.74 -2.32 -14.56
C TRP A 336 23.95 -3.06 -15.13
N GLN A 337 24.90 -2.29 -15.64
CA GLN A 337 26.24 -2.79 -15.91
C GLN A 337 27.08 -2.51 -14.67
N TRP A 338 27.68 -3.55 -14.08
CA TRP A 338 28.70 -3.37 -13.04
C TRP A 338 29.77 -2.42 -13.60
N ARG A 339 29.85 -1.21 -13.06
CA ARG A 339 30.93 -0.27 -13.37
C ARG A 339 32.17 -0.59 -12.56
#